data_AF-A0A5M8P4L3-F1
#
_entry.id   AF-A0A5M8P4L3-F1
#
_cell.length_a   1.000
_cell.length_b   1.000
_cell.length_c   1.000
_cell.angle_alpha   90.00
_cell.angle_beta   90.00
_cell.angle_gamma   90.00
#
_symmetry.space_group_name_H-M   'P 1'
#
loop_
_entity.id
_entity.type
_entity.pdbx_description
1 polymer ?
#
loop_
_entity_poly.entity_id
_entity_poly.type
_entity_poly.pdbx_seq_one_letter_code
_entity_poly.pdbx_strand_id
1 'polypeptide(L)' 'MARPIKETPVITGADAKRFREAMENVKPLSKERKEHIQKSYEWFKSRATFPML' A
#
# COMPACT_ATOMS: atom_id res chain seq x y z
N MET A 1 -16.33 -1.22 -20.51
CA MET A 1 -17.04 -1.44 -19.23
C MET A 1 -16.04 -1.96 -18.21
N ALA A 2 -16.00 -1.40 -17.00
CA ALA A 2 -15.17 -1.97 -15.94
C ALA A 2 -15.70 -3.38 -15.61
N ARG A 3 -14.79 -4.35 -15.44
CA ARG A 3 -15.19 -5.68 -14.98
C ARG A 3 -15.71 -5.55 -13.55
N PRO A 4 -16.71 -6.36 -13.14
CA PRO A 4 -17.15 -6.40 -11.75
C PRO A 4 -15.95 -6.67 -10.82
N ILE A 5 -15.88 -5.92 -9.72
CA ILE A 5 -14.86 -6.14 -8.69
C ILE A 5 -15.19 -7.49 -8.04
N LYS A 6 -14.19 -8.38 -7.95
CA LYS A 6 -14.36 -9.66 -7.25
C LYS A 6 -14.62 -9.42 -5.77
N GLU A 7 -15.41 -10.30 -5.17
CA GLU A 7 -15.63 -10.31 -3.73
C GLU A 7 -14.31 -10.37 -2.96
N THR A 8 -14.25 -9.63 -1.85
CA THR A 8 -13.07 -9.65 -0.97
C THR A 8 -12.97 -11.02 -0.31
N PRO A 9 -11.82 -11.71 -0.39
CA PRO A 9 -11.69 -13.04 0.19
C PRO A 9 -11.77 -12.98 1.73
N VAL A 10 -12.48 -13.96 2.32
CA VAL A 10 -12.53 -14.13 3.78
C VAL A 10 -11.31 -14.94 4.23
N ILE A 11 -10.48 -14.35 5.09
CA ILE A 11 -9.31 -15.01 5.67
C ILE A 11 -9.75 -15.84 6.88
N THR A 12 -9.35 -17.11 6.96
CA THR A 12 -9.74 -18.03 8.05
C THR A 12 -8.53 -18.77 8.64
N GLY A 13 -8.73 -19.45 9.77
CA GLY A 13 -7.72 -20.32 10.40
C GLY A 13 -6.41 -19.61 10.76
N ALA A 14 -5.29 -20.23 10.41
CA ALA A 14 -3.96 -19.73 10.73
C ALA A 14 -3.66 -18.36 10.10
N ASP A 15 -4.16 -18.12 8.89
CA ASP A 15 -3.93 -16.85 8.20
C ASP A 15 -4.75 -15.71 8.83
N ALA A 16 -5.94 -15.99 9.36
CA ALA A 16 -6.71 -15.00 10.12
C ALA A 16 -5.96 -14.58 11.40
N LYS A 17 -5.31 -15.53 12.07
CA LYS A 17 -4.48 -15.25 13.25
C LYS A 17 -3.29 -14.38 12.91
N ARG A 18 -2.53 -14.75 11.86
CA ARG A 18 -1.37 -13.97 11.38
C ARG A 18 -1.76 -12.56 10.96
N PHE A 19 -2.90 -12.42 10.28
CA PHE A 19 -3.41 -11.13 9.84
C PHE A 19 -3.71 -10.23 11.04
N ARG A 20 -4.43 -10.75 12.05
CA ARG A 20 -4.68 -10.00 13.30
C ARG A 20 -3.39 -9.64 14.03
N GLU A 21 -2.46 -10.57 14.17
CA GLU A 21 -1.15 -10.31 14.81
C GLU A 21 -0.35 -9.22 14.09
N ALA A 22 -0.39 -9.20 12.74
CA ALA A 22 0.26 -8.17 11.94
C ALA A 22 -0.42 -6.80 12.08
N MET A 23 -1.75 -6.77 12.25
CA MET A 23 -2.49 -5.53 12.51
C MET A 23 -2.22 -4.96 13.90
N GLU A 24 -2.07 -5.82 14.91
CA GLU A 24 -1.75 -5.39 16.28
C GLU A 24 -0.28 -4.95 16.38
N ASN A 25 0.61 -5.58 15.62
CA ASN A 25 2.06 -5.33 15.66
C ASN A 25 2.55 -4.64 14.38
N VAL A 26 1.95 -3.50 14.03
CA VAL A 26 2.36 -2.73 12.86
C VAL A 26 3.81 -2.28 13.01
N LYS A 27 4.70 -2.85 12.21
CA LYS A 27 6.10 -2.44 12.18
C LYS A 27 6.22 -1.09 11.47
N PRO A 28 6.77 -0.05 12.13
CA PRO A 28 6.99 1.23 11.47
C PRO A 28 7.98 1.05 10.33
N LEU A 29 7.77 1.80 9.25
CA LEU A 29 8.68 1.80 8.12
C LEU A 29 10.06 2.36 8.56
N SER A 30 11.14 1.71 8.12
CA SER A 30 12.51 2.19 8.39
C SER A 30 12.74 3.57 7.77
N LYS A 31 13.67 4.33 8.34
CA LYS A 31 14.02 5.68 7.86
C LYS A 31 14.48 5.64 6.39
N GLU A 32 15.39 4.73 6.05
CA GLU A 32 15.88 4.52 4.68
C GLU A 32 14.74 4.28 3.68
N ARG A 33 13.76 3.45 4.07
CA ARG A 33 12.64 3.13 3.18
C ARG A 33 11.68 4.31 3.01
N LYS A 34 11.48 5.12 4.06
CA LYS A 34 10.74 6.39 3.94
C LYS A 34 11.43 7.35 2.98
N GLU A 35 12.75 7.52 3.11
CA GLU A 35 13.53 8.38 2.22
C GLU A 35 13.49 7.91 0.76
N HIS A 36 13.59 6.59 0.53
CA HIS A 36 13.48 6.01 -0.81
C HIS A 36 12.10 6.27 -1.44
N ILE A 37 11.02 6.11 -0.68
CA ILE A 37 9.66 6.40 -1.15
C ILE A 37 9.52 7.89 -1.48
N GLN A 38 10.00 8.78 -0.61
CA GLN A 38 9.91 10.23 -0.86
C GLN A 38 10.69 10.63 -2.12
N LYS A 39 11.93 10.13 -2.28
CA LYS A 39 12.73 10.38 -3.48
C LYS A 39 12.04 9.90 -4.75
N SER A 40 11.43 8.72 -4.70
CA SER A 40 10.67 8.17 -5.82
C SER A 40 9.45 9.06 -6.14
N TYR A 41 8.70 9.46 -5.13
CA TYR A 41 7.54 10.35 -5.28
C TYR A 41 7.92 11.68 -5.94
N GLU A 42 8.95 12.37 -5.45
CA GLU A 42 9.41 13.63 -6.03
C GLU A 42 9.93 13.45 -7.48
N TRP A 43 10.61 12.34 -7.76
CA TRP A 43 11.07 11.99 -9.11
C TRP A 43 9.90 11.83 -10.09
N PHE A 44 8.82 11.17 -9.68
CA PHE A 44 7.62 11.04 -10.50
C PHE A 44 6.87 12.36 -10.62
N LYS A 45 6.68 13.08 -9.51
CA LYS A 45 5.99 14.37 -9.48
C LYS A 45 6.62 15.41 -10.39
N SER A 46 7.95 15.48 -10.44
CA SER A 46 8.68 16.40 -11.34
C SER A 46 8.54 16.08 -12.83
N ARG A 47 8.20 14.84 -13.17
CA ARG A 47 8.04 14.37 -14.57
C ARG A 47 6.58 14.26 -15.00
N ALA A 48 5.66 14.13 -14.05
CA ALA A 48 4.26 13.98 -14.35
C ALA A 48 3.64 15.36 -14.66
N THR A 49 3.11 15.51 -15.87
CA THR A 49 2.23 16.63 -16.23
C THR A 49 0.82 16.25 -15.83
N PHE A 50 0.31 16.84 -14.75
CA PHE A 50 -1.09 16.67 -14.38
C PHE A 50 -1.91 17.73 -15.12
N PRO A 51 -2.92 17.34 -15.92
CA PRO A 51 -3.87 18.33 -16.43
C PRO A 51 -4.59 18.95 -15.24
N MET A 52 -4.53 20.28 -15.12
CA MET A 52 -5.45 20.98 -14.24
C MET A 52 -6.84 20.89 -14.86
N LEU A 53 -7.79 20.35 -14.10
CA LEU A 53 -9.22 20.36 -14.43
C LEU A 53 -9.81 21.76 -14.22
#